data_AF-A0A183NFV1-F1
#
_entry.id   AF-A0A183NFV1-F1
#
_cell.length_a   1.000
_cell.length_b   1.000
_cell.length_c   1.000
_cell.angle_alpha   90.00
_cell.angle_beta   90.00
_cell.angle_gamma   90.00
#
_symmetry.space_group_name_H-M   'P 1'
#
loop_
_entity.id
_entity.type
_entity.pdbx_description
1 polymer ?
#
loop_
_entity_poly.entity_id
_entity_poly.type
_entity_poly.pdbx_seq_one_letter_code
_entity_poly.pdbx_strand_id
1 'polypeptide(L)'
;MYYPDGSIYEGQWFNDKRHGDGMLRLANENRFEGQWLNDKKNGVGKYFFLNTGQLMEGIWCDDVPKSSQILDLGRQVAKSPTESEIPEVDFDL
;
A
#
# COMPACT_ATOMS: atom_id res chain seq x y z
N MET A 1 15.29 -5.44 11.45
CA MET A 1 15.22 -4.42 12.52
C MET A 1 13.80 -4.37 13.06
N TYR A 2 13.64 -4.51 14.38
CA TYR A 2 12.38 -4.30 15.09
C TYR A 2 12.44 -2.92 15.73
N TYR A 3 11.45 -2.08 15.46
CA TYR A 3 11.39 -0.73 15.99
C TYR A 3 10.48 -0.67 17.23
N PRO A 4 10.71 0.27 18.16
CA PRO A 4 9.89 0.42 19.37
C PRO A 4 8.41 0.76 19.09
N ASP A 5 8.12 1.35 17.92
CA ASP A 5 6.76 1.66 17.47
C ASP A 5 5.99 0.43 16.99
N GLY A 6 6.62 -0.75 16.95
CA GLY A 6 6.04 -1.99 16.41
C GLY A 6 6.28 -2.19 14.92
N SER A 7 6.91 -1.23 14.23
CA SER A 7 7.31 -1.38 12.84
C SER A 7 8.48 -2.37 12.73
N ILE A 8 8.55 -3.07 11.59
CA ILE A 8 9.61 -4.04 11.30
C ILE A 8 10.15 -3.79 9.91
N TYR A 9 11.47 -3.71 9.80
CA TYR A 9 12.16 -3.69 8.53
C TYR A 9 12.99 -4.95 8.32
N GLU A 10 12.83 -5.56 7.15
CA GLU A 10 13.62 -6.68 6.66
C GLU A 10 14.17 -6.31 5.28
N GLY A 11 15.49 -6.34 5.10
CA GLY A 11 16.08 -5.91 3.85
C GLY A 11 17.55 -5.58 4.00
N GLN A 12 18.11 -5.01 2.94
CA GLN A 12 19.52 -4.66 2.88
C GLN A 12 19.80 -3.33 3.61
N TRP A 13 21.04 -3.18 4.06
CA TRP A 13 21.51 -2.02 4.81
C TRP A 13 22.84 -1.53 4.23
N PHE A 14 23.04 -0.21 4.23
CA PHE A 14 24.30 0.41 3.88
C PHE A 14 24.51 1.66 4.75
N ASN A 15 25.64 1.74 5.46
CA ASN A 15 25.96 2.82 6.39
C ASN A 15 24.83 3.12 7.39
N ASP A 16 24.33 2.07 8.06
CA ASP A 16 23.23 2.13 9.04
C ASP A 16 21.90 2.69 8.50
N LYS A 17 21.75 2.75 7.17
CA LYS A 17 20.52 3.15 6.49
C LYS A 17 19.96 2.00 5.69
N ARG A 18 18.63 1.93 5.59
CA ARG A 18 17.94 1.02 4.68
C ARG A 18 18.37 1.33 3.25
N HIS A 19 18.72 0.29 2.51
CA HIS A 19 19.27 0.39 1.16
C HIS A 19 18.87 -0.85 0.36
N GLY A 20 18.90 -0.77 -0.97
CA GLY A 20 18.64 -1.92 -1.84
C GLY A 20 17.22 -2.46 -1.69
N ASP A 21 17.03 -3.77 -1.82
CA ASP A 21 15.71 -4.38 -1.69
C ASP A 21 15.34 -4.61 -0.23
N GLY A 22 14.10 -4.26 0.14
CA GLY A 22 13.59 -4.49 1.47
C GLY A 22 12.09 -4.26 1.65
N MET A 23 11.59 -4.70 2.79
CA MET A 23 10.22 -4.63 3.22
C MET A 23 10.13 -3.90 4.57
N LEU A 24 9.28 -2.88 4.64
CA LEU A 24 8.88 -2.21 5.87
C LEU A 24 7.42 -2.53 6.16
N ARG A 25 7.16 -3.22 7.27
CA ARG A 25 5.83 -3.37 7.85
C ARG A 25 5.66 -2.35 8.97
N LEU A 26 4.61 -1.57 8.90
CA LEU A 26 4.24 -0.59 9.92
C LEU A 26 3.41 -1.25 11.02
N ALA A 27 3.30 -0.59 12.17
CA ALA A 27 2.50 -1.08 13.30
C ALA A 27 1.01 -1.25 13.00
N ASN A 28 0.48 -0.49 12.02
CA ASN A 28 -0.89 -0.65 11.52
C ASN A 28 -0.99 -1.74 10.43
N GLU A 29 0.01 -2.59 10.33
CA GLU A 29 0.16 -3.70 9.38
C GLU A 29 0.30 -3.27 7.90
N ASN A 30 0.12 -1.99 7.55
CA ASN A 30 0.45 -1.51 6.21
C ASN A 30 1.91 -1.82 5.88
N ARG A 31 2.17 -2.15 4.61
CA ARG A 31 3.48 -2.69 4.21
C ARG A 31 3.98 -2.03 2.95
N PHE A 32 5.25 -1.64 2.94
CA PHE A 32 5.98 -1.30 1.73
C PHE A 32 6.99 -2.39 1.39
N GLU A 33 7.05 -2.80 0.14
CA GLU A 33 8.05 -3.71 -0.42
C GLU A 33 8.68 -3.04 -1.63
N GLY A 34 10.00 -2.95 -1.70
CA GLY A 34 10.66 -2.39 -2.87
C GLY A 34 12.05 -1.88 -2.59
N GLN A 35 12.48 -0.95 -3.44
CA GLN A 35 13.83 -0.41 -3.41
C GLN A 35 13.96 0.75 -2.41
N TRP A 36 15.08 0.76 -1.71
CA TRP A 36 15.47 1.71 -0.68
C TRP A 36 16.79 2.39 -1.03
N LEU A 37 16.88 3.69 -0.74
CA LEU A 37 18.11 4.46 -0.86
C LEU A 37 18.18 5.45 0.30
N ASN A 38 19.18 5.29 1.16
CA ASN A 38 19.43 6.18 2.29
C ASN A 38 18.19 6.40 3.17
N ASP A 39 17.57 5.31 3.63
CA ASP A 39 16.34 5.29 4.44
C ASP A 39 15.05 5.71 3.74
N LYS A 40 15.09 6.07 2.46
CA LYS A 40 13.90 6.45 1.71
C LYS A 40 13.51 5.37 0.71
N LYS A 41 12.21 5.23 0.45
CA LYS A 41 11.70 4.45 -0.68
C LYS A 41 12.14 5.14 -1.97
N ASN A 42 12.88 4.43 -2.81
CA ASN A 42 13.45 4.99 -4.02
C ASN A 42 13.63 3.89 -5.08
N GLY A 43 12.94 4.02 -6.22
CA GLY A 43 12.88 2.99 -7.25
C GLY A 43 11.52 2.28 -7.30
N VAL A 44 11.49 1.05 -7.82
CA VAL A 44 10.25 0.26 -7.95
C VAL A 44 9.78 -0.18 -6.56
N GLY A 45 8.47 -0.07 -6.29
CA GLY A 45 7.91 -0.55 -5.04
C GLY A 45 6.40 -0.72 -5.03
N LYS A 46 5.94 -1.47 -4.03
CA LYS A 46 4.55 -1.83 -3.75
C LYS A 46 4.19 -1.38 -2.34
N TYR A 47 3.03 -0.75 -2.17
CA TYR A 47 2.48 -0.38 -0.87
C TYR A 47 1.11 -1.03 -0.68
N PHE A 48 1.00 -1.86 0.35
CA PHE A 48 -0.21 -2.57 0.73
C PHE A 48 -0.92 -1.79 1.84
N PHE A 49 -2.12 -1.31 1.53
CA PHE A 49 -3.07 -0.72 2.48
C PHE A 49 -3.95 -1.84 3.02
N LEU A 50 -3.53 -2.50 4.10
CA LEU A 50 -4.24 -3.68 4.59
C LEU A 50 -5.65 -3.36 5.09
N ASN A 51 -5.86 -2.16 5.63
CA ASN A 51 -7.18 -1.74 6.11
C ASN A 51 -8.22 -1.64 4.98
N THR A 52 -7.81 -1.28 3.76
CA THR A 52 -8.72 -1.12 2.62
C THR A 52 -8.61 -2.26 1.61
N GLY A 53 -7.65 -3.17 1.78
CA GLY A 53 -7.32 -4.17 0.78
C GLY A 53 -6.74 -3.56 -0.49
N GLN A 54 -6.17 -2.35 -0.45
CA GLN A 54 -5.63 -1.71 -1.65
C GLN A 54 -4.15 -1.97 -1.80
N LEU A 55 -3.71 -2.08 -3.04
CA LEU A 55 -2.31 -2.20 -3.43
C LEU A 55 -1.95 -1.02 -4.34
N MET A 56 -0.95 -0.25 -3.95
CA MET A 56 -0.35 0.77 -4.80
C MET A 56 0.99 0.29 -5.32
N GLU A 57 1.12 0.13 -6.64
CA GLU A 57 2.37 -0.26 -7.29
C GLU A 57 2.90 0.89 -8.12
N GLY A 58 4.21 1.16 -8.08
CA GLY A 58 4.78 2.23 -8.88
C GLY A 58 6.25 2.52 -8.63
N ILE A 59 6.69 3.65 -9.19
CA ILE A 59 8.03 4.22 -8.96
C ILE A 59 7.96 5.24 -7.83
N TRP A 60 8.86 5.09 -6.87
CA TRP A 60 9.06 5.95 -5.71
C TRP A 60 10.32 6.79 -5.89
N CYS A 61 10.27 8.05 -5.48
CA CYS A 61 11.42 8.93 -5.44
C CYS A 61 11.37 9.68 -4.11
N ASP A 62 12.32 9.37 -3.23
CA ASP A 62 12.43 9.99 -1.90
C ASP A 62 11.12 9.96 -1.10
N ASP A 63 10.56 8.75 -0.94
CA ASP A 63 9.27 8.49 -0.27
C ASP A 63 8.02 9.01 -0.99
N VAL A 64 8.16 9.66 -2.14
CA VAL A 64 7.02 10.17 -2.95
C VAL A 64 6.73 9.22 -4.11
N PRO A 65 5.51 8.65 -4.21
CA PRO A 65 5.11 7.90 -5.40
C PRO A 65 4.96 8.85 -6.61
N LYS A 66 5.59 8.52 -7.73
CA LYS A 66 5.60 9.37 -8.95
C LYS A 66 4.80 8.79 -10.11
N SER A 67 4.94 7.50 -10.34
CA SER A 67 4.19 6.78 -11.37
C SER A 67 3.61 5.54 -10.72
N SER A 68 2.44 5.69 -10.10
CA SER A 68 1.80 4.63 -9.35
C SER A 68 0.35 4.42 -9.76
N GLN A 69 -0.09 3.18 -9.69
CA GLN A 69 -1.47 2.75 -9.88
C GLN A 69 -2.00 2.14 -8.58
N ILE A 70 -3.30 2.32 -8.30
CA ILE A 70 -3.97 1.68 -7.16
C ILE A 70 -4.87 0.57 -7.68
N LEU A 71 -4.76 -0.60 -7.06
CA LEU A 71 -5.57 -1.80 -7.32
C LEU A 71 -6.33 -2.18 -6.04
N ASP A 72 -7.65 -2.34 -6.13
CA ASP A 72 -8.46 -2.91 -5.05
C ASP A 72 -8.31 -4.43 -5.05
N LEU A 73 -7.53 -4.98 -4.11
CA LEU A 73 -7.44 -6.42 -3.89
C LEU A 73 -8.73 -6.89 -3.20
N GLY A 74 -9.51 -7.71 -3.89
CA GLY A 74 -10.75 -8.29 -3.36
C GLY A 74 -12.03 -7.85 -4.07
N ARG A 75 -12.01 -6.84 -4.96
CA ARG A 75 -13.20 -6.45 -5.75
C ARG A 75 -13.69 -7.56 -6.69
N GLN A 76 -12.81 -8.48 -7.09
CA GLN A 76 -13.15 -9.63 -7.93
C GLN A 76 -13.88 -10.76 -7.18
N VAL A 77 -14.01 -10.68 -5.85
CA VAL A 77 -14.61 -11.74 -5.00
C VAL A 77 -15.95 -11.30 -4.39
N ALA A 78 -16.50 -10.15 -4.80
CA ALA A 78 -17.90 -9.85 -4.51
C ALA A 78 -18.78 -10.89 -5.24
N LYS A 79 -19.20 -11.94 -4.51
CA LYS A 79 -19.94 -13.09 -5.04
C LYS A 79 -21.27 -12.71 -5.70
N SER A 80 -21.77 -11.51 -5.43
CA SER A 80 -22.94 -10.91 -6.05
C SER A 80 -22.82 -9.38 -6.01
N PRO A 81 -23.41 -8.66 -6.98
CA PRO A 81 -23.60 -7.22 -6.88
C PRO A 81 -24.34 -6.89 -5.57
N THR A 82 -24.11 -5.70 -5.01
CA THR A 82 -24.99 -5.19 -3.95
C THR A 82 -26.39 -5.05 -4.54
N GLU A 83 -27.36 -5.84 -4.07
CA GLU A 83 -28.79 -5.64 -4.34
C GLU A 83 -29.27 -4.41 -3.57
N SER A 84 -28.78 -3.23 -3.96
CA SER A 84 -29.40 -1.98 -3.56
C SER A 84 -30.55 -1.72 -4.52
N GLU A 85 -31.78 -1.95 -4.06
CA GLU A 85 -32.96 -1.46 -4.79
C GLU A 85 -32.86 0.06 -4.86
N ILE A 86 -32.78 0.59 -6.08
CA ILE A 86 -32.88 2.03 -6.31
C ILE A 86 -34.33 2.38 -5.95
N PRO A 87 -34.58 3.22 -4.93
CA PRO A 87 -35.94 3.58 -4.57
C PRO A 87 -36.61 4.24 -5.78
N GLU A 88 -37.85 3.83 -6.07
CA GLU A 88 -38.62 4.46 -7.13
C GLU A 88 -38.75 5.95 -6.81
N VAL A 89 -38.35 6.78 -7.77
CA VAL A 89 -38.50 8.23 -7.66
C VAL A 89 -39.97 8.51 -7.90
N ASP A 90 -40.70 8.81 -6.83
CA ASP A 90 -42.07 9.31 -6.92
C ASP A 90 -42.03 10.73 -7.50
N PHE A 91 -42.66 10.91 -8.66
CA PHE A 91 -42.76 12.19 -9.39
C PHE A 91 -44.15 12.83 -9.23
N ASP A 92 -44.93 12.44 -8.23
CA ASP A 92 -46.24 13.03 -8.00
C ASP A 92 -46.11 14.40 -7.27
N LEU A 93 -46.28 15.49 -8.05
CA LEU A 93 -46.46 16.88 -7.62
C LEU A 93 -47.93 17.31 -7.67
#